data_AF-A3BAN4-F1
#
_entry.id   AF-A3BAN4-F1
#
_cell.length_a   1.000
_cell.length_b   1.000
_cell.length_c   1.000
_cell.angle_alpha   90.00
_cell.angle_beta   90.00
_cell.angle_gamma   90.00
#
_symmetry.space_group_name_H-M   'P 1'
#
loop_
_entity.id
_entity.type
_entity.pdbx_description
1 polymer ?
#
loop_
_entity_poly.entity_id
_entity_poly.type
_entity_poly.pdbx_seq_one_letter_code
_entity_poly.pdbx_strand_id
1 'polypeptide(L)'
;MAAARTWSRRGLVALLLLAMIFPSLLSPSDATSTYLRRRQVLKRLNKPPLATIQVYPAMYGDDKTRLFIYWTRDAYNETGCYNLACSGFIQTNPQFVIGGSISPVSTYGDTQYEYDYLVWKDPAGGNWWLQVQGNNVGYWPSSIFTLLQTGVADSVEWGGEVNSPQITTPMGSGHFPEEGFGKATYSRAIQVVDSSNNLKPPNGVGLIAPLPSCYNVMTGSSSTTSWGTYIYYGGPGCPQKLSN
;
A
#
# COMPACT_ATOMS: atom_id res chain seq x y z
N MET A 1 -11.10 -9.60 46.31
CA MET A 1 -10.56 -10.80 45.65
C MET A 1 -11.05 -10.80 44.21
N ALA A 2 -10.11 -11.00 43.29
CA ALA A 2 -10.27 -11.01 41.83
C ALA A 2 -11.22 -12.13 41.34
N ALA A 3 -11.72 -12.21 40.11
CA ALA A 3 -11.23 -11.64 38.85
C ALA A 3 -12.38 -11.53 37.83
N ALA A 4 -12.35 -10.45 37.04
CA ALA A 4 -13.04 -10.35 35.76
C ALA A 4 -12.28 -11.15 34.68
N ARG A 5 -13.00 -11.90 33.84
CA ARG A 5 -12.47 -12.43 32.57
C ARG A 5 -13.22 -11.77 31.42
N THR A 6 -12.65 -10.69 30.91
CA THR A 6 -13.03 -10.08 29.63
C THR A 6 -12.36 -10.84 28.49
N TRP A 7 -13.16 -11.35 27.56
CA TRP A 7 -12.72 -11.77 26.23
C TRP A 7 -12.49 -10.54 25.36
N SER A 8 -11.27 -10.33 24.89
CA SER A 8 -10.95 -9.33 23.86
C SER A 8 -9.68 -9.74 23.12
N ARG A 9 -9.78 -9.78 21.78
CA ARG A 9 -8.75 -9.52 20.75
C ARG A 9 -9.10 -10.32 19.48
N ARG A 10 -9.94 -9.75 18.62
CA ARG A 10 -9.89 -10.02 17.17
C ARG A 10 -9.04 -8.92 16.54
N GLY A 11 -8.14 -9.34 15.66
CA GLY A 11 -6.89 -8.67 15.35
C GLY A 11 -7.01 -7.33 14.65
N LEU A 12 -6.03 -6.48 14.93
CA LEU A 12 -5.57 -5.42 14.03
C LEU A 12 -5.03 -6.03 12.74
N VAL A 13 -4.83 -5.21 11.70
CA VAL A 13 -4.20 -5.53 10.41
C VAL A 13 -2.96 -4.58 10.16
N ALA A 14 -1.70 -5.00 10.38
CA ALA A 14 -0.39 -4.59 9.89
C ALA A 14 0.64 -5.78 9.74
N LEU A 15 1.14 -6.07 8.53
CA LEU A 15 2.43 -6.72 8.22
C LEU A 15 2.88 -6.27 6.82
N LEU A 16 3.95 -5.48 6.80
CA LEU A 16 4.62 -4.90 5.64
C LEU A 16 4.98 -5.96 4.55
N LEU A 17 4.36 -5.89 3.37
CA LEU A 17 5.09 -6.09 2.11
C LEU A 17 5.23 -4.73 1.46
N LEU A 18 6.47 -4.41 1.08
CA LEU A 18 6.81 -3.12 0.53
C LEU A 18 7.74 -3.35 -0.66
N ALA A 19 7.52 -2.68 -1.77
CA ALA A 19 8.62 -2.42 -2.69
C ALA A 19 9.20 -1.05 -2.34
N MET A 20 10.37 -1.00 -1.68
CA MET A 20 11.05 0.29 -1.39
C MET A 20 11.94 0.66 -2.56
N ILE A 21 11.88 1.92 -3.02
CA ILE A 21 12.93 2.50 -3.84
C ILE A 21 14.11 2.89 -2.91
N PHE A 22 15.32 2.39 -3.17
CA PHE A 22 16.50 2.70 -2.36
C PHE A 22 17.22 3.98 -2.83
N PRO A 23 17.75 4.84 -1.93
CA PRO A 23 18.45 6.09 -2.26
C PRO A 23 19.81 5.96 -2.98
N SER A 24 20.31 4.75 -3.26
CA SER A 24 21.72 4.49 -3.61
C SER A 24 22.17 4.94 -5.02
N LEU A 25 21.50 5.92 -5.63
CA LEU A 25 21.82 6.49 -6.95
C LEU A 25 22.02 8.02 -6.93
N LEU A 26 22.13 8.63 -5.74
CA LEU A 26 22.48 10.05 -5.56
C LEU A 26 23.99 10.25 -5.44
N SER A 27 24.51 11.36 -5.96
CA SER A 27 25.94 11.70 -6.00
C SER A 27 26.47 12.12 -4.60
N PRO A 28 27.80 12.14 -4.36
CA PRO A 28 28.43 12.12 -3.02
C PRO A 28 28.20 13.31 -2.07
N SER A 29 27.32 14.27 -2.36
CA SER A 29 26.84 15.25 -1.37
C SER A 29 25.72 14.70 -0.46
N ASP A 30 25.19 13.51 -0.81
CA ASP A 30 24.06 12.86 -0.17
C ASP A 30 24.47 11.48 0.39
N ALA A 31 24.83 11.39 1.68
CA ALA A 31 25.01 10.10 2.37
C ALA A 31 24.67 10.23 3.87
N THR A 32 23.96 9.29 4.51
CA THR A 32 24.57 8.07 5.05
C THR A 32 23.52 7.09 5.62
N SER A 33 23.59 5.80 5.25
CA SER A 33 23.78 4.66 6.18
C SER A 33 23.11 3.34 5.75
N THR A 34 23.82 2.27 6.11
CA THR A 34 23.75 0.85 5.79
C THR A 34 22.81 0.06 6.72
N TYR A 35 22.42 -1.15 6.29
CA TYR A 35 21.45 -2.04 6.96
C TYR A 35 22.09 -2.99 8.01
N LEU A 36 21.46 -3.20 9.18
CA LEU A 36 21.33 -4.52 9.85
C LEU A 36 20.26 -4.54 10.98
N ARG A 37 19.66 -5.71 11.19
CA ARG A 37 18.45 -6.07 11.98
C ARG A 37 18.55 -5.95 13.52
N ARG A 38 17.58 -5.30 14.19
CA ARG A 38 16.71 -5.76 15.33
C ARG A 38 16.03 -4.56 16.03
N ARG A 39 14.70 -4.59 16.14
CA ARG A 39 13.76 -3.77 16.95
C ARG A 39 13.99 -2.24 17.05
N GLN A 40 13.06 -1.49 16.42
CA GLN A 40 12.71 -0.06 16.60
C GLN A 40 13.88 0.93 16.43
N VAL A 41 13.96 1.73 15.37
CA VAL A 41 13.01 2.77 14.96
C VAL A 41 13.11 2.92 13.44
N LEU A 42 11.99 2.84 12.70
CA LEU A 42 11.96 3.39 11.34
C LEU A 42 12.31 4.88 11.49
N LYS A 43 13.55 5.26 11.17
CA LYS A 43 13.91 6.66 11.04
C LYS A 43 13.10 7.22 9.87
N ARG A 44 11.93 7.80 10.20
CA ARG A 44 11.17 8.82 9.48
C ARG A 44 11.33 8.77 7.95
N LEU A 45 10.83 7.71 7.31
CA LEU A 45 10.56 7.78 5.88
C LEU A 45 9.26 8.59 5.71
N ASN A 46 9.32 9.73 5.04
CA ASN A 46 8.13 10.50 4.73
C ASN A 46 7.32 9.75 3.67
N LYS A 47 6.33 8.98 4.14
CA LYS A 47 5.46 8.18 3.27
C LYS A 47 4.19 8.94 2.91
N PRO A 48 3.84 9.02 1.61
CA PRO A 48 2.63 9.70 1.18
C PRO A 48 1.36 9.00 1.72
N PRO A 49 0.20 9.67 1.61
CA PRO A 49 -1.09 9.02 1.79
C PRO A 49 -1.22 7.78 0.91
N LEU A 50 -1.90 6.76 1.44
CA LEU A 50 -2.09 5.48 0.80
C LEU A 50 -3.51 5.41 0.22
N ALA A 51 -3.62 4.89 -1.00
CA ALA A 51 -4.88 4.56 -1.64
C ALA A 51 -4.74 3.23 -2.38
N THR A 52 -5.68 2.31 -2.17
CA THR A 52 -5.69 0.98 -2.78
C THR A 52 -7.07 0.33 -2.59
N ILE A 53 -7.15 -0.98 -2.80
CA ILE A 53 -8.30 -1.83 -2.49
C ILE A 53 -8.04 -2.62 -1.21
N GLN A 54 -9.11 -2.94 -0.49
CA GLN A 54 -9.02 -3.71 0.74
C GLN A 54 -10.25 -4.57 1.00
N VAL A 55 -10.03 -5.71 1.66
CA VAL A 55 -11.08 -6.51 2.32
C VAL A 55 -10.89 -6.40 3.84
N TYR A 56 -11.90 -5.92 4.57
CA TYR A 56 -11.82 -5.79 6.04
C TYR A 56 -13.14 -6.18 6.75
N PRO A 57 -13.39 -7.49 6.97
CA PRO A 57 -14.66 -7.97 7.48
C PRO A 57 -15.03 -7.47 8.88
N ALA A 58 -14.04 -7.23 9.75
CA ALA A 58 -14.34 -6.73 11.09
C ALA A 58 -14.85 -5.28 11.09
N MET A 59 -14.50 -4.48 10.08
CA MET A 59 -14.97 -3.10 9.94
C MET A 59 -16.29 -3.02 9.18
N TYR A 60 -16.43 -3.79 8.09
CA TYR A 60 -17.58 -3.66 7.17
C TYR A 60 -18.68 -4.70 7.36
N GLY A 61 -18.41 -5.78 8.10
CA GLY A 61 -19.36 -6.88 8.28
C GLY A 61 -19.53 -7.79 7.06
N ASP A 62 -18.71 -7.62 6.01
CA ASP A 62 -18.68 -8.44 4.80
C ASP A 62 -17.25 -8.66 4.28
N ASP A 63 -17.09 -9.54 3.29
CA ASP A 63 -15.82 -9.89 2.64
C ASP A 63 -15.61 -9.15 1.31
N LYS A 64 -16.38 -8.08 1.07
CA LYS A 64 -16.30 -7.34 -0.19
C LYS A 64 -15.01 -6.53 -0.28
N THR A 65 -14.41 -6.55 -1.47
CA THR A 65 -13.32 -5.63 -1.82
C THR A 65 -13.84 -4.21 -1.92
N ARG A 66 -13.14 -3.26 -1.29
CA ARG A 66 -13.57 -1.87 -1.14
C ARG A 66 -12.45 -0.90 -1.47
N LEU A 67 -12.80 0.27 -2.00
CA LEU A 67 -11.86 1.38 -2.17
C LEU A 67 -11.43 1.85 -0.78
N PHE A 68 -10.13 1.89 -0.54
CA PHE A 68 -9.55 2.15 0.77
C PHE A 68 -8.53 3.28 0.67
N ILE A 69 -8.59 4.19 1.63
CA ILE A 69 -7.55 5.19 1.83
C ILE A 69 -7.09 5.22 3.29
N TYR A 70 -5.81 5.55 3.47
CA TYR A 70 -5.23 5.76 4.78
C TYR A 70 -4.18 6.86 4.74
N TRP A 71 -4.11 7.66 5.80
CA TRP A 71 -3.08 8.69 5.92
C TRP A 71 -2.67 8.90 7.36
N THR A 72 -1.47 9.43 7.54
CA THR A 72 -0.89 9.78 8.85
C THR A 72 -0.28 11.17 8.73
N ARG A 73 -0.35 11.97 9.80
CA ARG A 73 0.31 13.28 9.87
C ARG A 73 1.82 13.17 10.06
N ASP A 74 2.25 12.09 10.70
CA ASP A 74 3.56 11.92 11.33
C ASP A 74 4.32 10.68 10.83
N ALA A 75 4.07 10.28 9.57
CA ALA A 75 4.76 9.17 8.91
C ALA A 75 4.62 7.84 9.68
N TYR A 76 3.38 7.47 10.01
CA TYR A 76 3.01 6.20 10.64
C TYR A 76 3.60 6.00 12.04
N ASN A 77 3.85 7.09 12.77
CA ASN A 77 4.38 7.03 14.13
C ASN A 77 3.26 6.84 15.17
N GLU A 78 2.40 7.84 15.36
CA GLU A 78 1.31 7.81 16.35
C GLU A 78 -0.04 8.13 15.74
N THR A 79 -0.08 8.85 14.62
CA THR A 79 -1.34 9.27 13.98
C THR A 79 -1.74 8.32 12.86
N GLY A 80 -3.03 8.33 12.55
CA GLY A 80 -3.58 7.50 11.49
C GLY A 80 -5.06 7.74 11.30
N CYS A 81 -5.50 7.69 10.06
CA CYS A 81 -6.90 7.86 9.73
C CYS A 81 -7.32 6.94 8.60
N TYR A 82 -8.36 6.18 8.89
CA TYR A 82 -8.96 5.23 7.99
C TYR A 82 -10.10 5.87 7.23
N ASN A 83 -10.07 5.80 5.90
CA ASN A 83 -11.13 6.34 5.06
C ASN A 83 -11.51 7.78 5.47
N LEU A 84 -12.81 8.01 5.71
CA LEU A 84 -13.39 9.27 6.15
C LEU A 84 -13.75 9.25 7.64
N ALA A 85 -13.17 8.33 8.43
CA ALA A 85 -13.44 8.22 9.88
C ALA A 85 -12.92 9.43 10.67
N CYS A 86 -12.06 10.25 10.07
CA CYS A 86 -11.62 11.52 10.60
C CYS A 86 -11.65 12.60 9.50
N SER A 87 -11.59 13.87 9.91
CA SER A 87 -11.37 14.98 8.98
C SER A 87 -9.94 14.96 8.45
N GLY A 88 -9.77 14.90 7.13
CA GLY A 88 -8.44 14.95 6.51
C GLY A 88 -8.42 14.69 5.02
N PHE A 89 -9.44 14.04 4.46
CA PHE A 89 -9.65 13.93 3.03
C PHE A 89 -10.86 14.75 2.62
N ILE A 90 -10.68 15.64 1.65
CA ILE A 90 -11.75 16.42 1.04
C ILE A 90 -12.13 15.72 -0.26
N GLN A 91 -13.23 14.97 -0.21
CA GLN A 91 -13.77 14.33 -1.41
C GLN A 91 -14.48 15.39 -2.27
N THR A 92 -14.11 15.46 -3.55
CA THR A 92 -14.67 16.43 -4.50
C THR A 92 -15.54 15.77 -5.56
N ASN A 93 -15.36 14.47 -5.79
CA ASN A 93 -16.13 13.72 -6.78
C ASN A 93 -17.05 12.68 -6.08
N PRO A 94 -18.38 12.84 -6.17
CA PRO A 94 -19.32 11.94 -5.52
C PRO A 94 -19.52 10.61 -6.26
N GLN A 95 -18.96 10.43 -7.47
CA GLN A 95 -19.06 9.16 -8.21
C GLN A 95 -18.24 8.03 -7.58
N PHE A 96 -17.25 8.37 -6.74
CA PHE A 96 -16.42 7.41 -6.03
C PHE A 96 -16.83 7.38 -4.56
N VAL A 97 -17.03 6.19 -4.00
CA VAL A 97 -17.40 6.04 -2.59
C VAL A 97 -16.19 5.49 -1.85
N ILE A 98 -15.53 6.33 -1.04
CA ILE A 98 -14.44 5.88 -0.14
C ILE A 98 -15.03 4.89 0.87
N GLY A 99 -14.43 3.70 1.00
CA GLY A 99 -14.96 2.58 1.77
C GLY A 99 -16.11 1.82 1.09
N GLY A 100 -16.55 2.27 -0.10
CA GLY A 100 -17.56 1.59 -0.90
C GLY A 100 -17.01 0.33 -1.58
N SER A 101 -17.88 -0.66 -1.80
CA SER A 101 -17.52 -1.89 -2.49
C SER A 101 -17.21 -1.62 -3.96
N ILE A 102 -16.15 -2.24 -4.47
CA ILE A 102 -15.80 -2.20 -5.89
C ILE A 102 -16.40 -3.40 -6.62
N SER A 103 -16.78 -3.17 -7.87
CA SER A 103 -17.26 -4.20 -8.78
C SER A 103 -16.94 -3.77 -10.21
N PRO A 104 -16.64 -4.71 -11.12
CA PRO A 104 -16.41 -6.13 -10.88
C PRO A 104 -15.08 -6.44 -10.16
N VAL A 105 -14.92 -7.65 -9.63
CA VAL A 105 -13.68 -8.13 -8.97
C VAL A 105 -13.05 -9.27 -9.77
N SER A 106 -11.72 -9.39 -9.68
CA SER A 106 -10.94 -10.42 -10.39
C SER A 106 -11.28 -11.82 -9.93
N THR A 107 -11.25 -12.79 -10.85
CA THR A 107 -11.43 -14.22 -10.55
C THR A 107 -10.15 -14.99 -10.86
N TYR A 108 -9.73 -15.86 -9.94
CA TYR A 108 -8.50 -16.65 -10.11
C TYR A 108 -8.61 -17.60 -11.32
N GLY A 109 -7.62 -17.55 -12.21
CA GLY A 109 -7.58 -18.34 -13.44
C GLY A 109 -8.51 -17.83 -14.56
N ASP A 110 -9.11 -16.64 -14.38
CA ASP A 110 -10.07 -16.04 -15.30
C ASP A 110 -9.78 -14.52 -15.40
N THR A 111 -10.83 -13.73 -15.60
CA THR A 111 -10.77 -12.30 -15.88
C THR A 111 -10.24 -11.54 -14.66
N GLN A 112 -9.18 -10.76 -14.90
CA GLN A 112 -8.62 -9.83 -13.92
C GLN A 112 -9.03 -8.40 -14.28
N TYR A 113 -9.44 -7.65 -13.27
CA TYR A 113 -9.78 -6.24 -13.38
C TYR A 113 -8.69 -5.40 -12.73
N GLU A 114 -8.45 -4.24 -13.35
CA GLU A 114 -7.45 -3.28 -12.90
C GLU A 114 -8.12 -1.97 -12.51
N TYR A 115 -7.54 -1.35 -11.48
CA TYR A 115 -7.91 -0.02 -11.03
C TYR A 115 -6.66 0.84 -11.02
N ASP A 116 -6.67 1.90 -11.83
CA ASP A 116 -5.59 2.87 -11.86
C ASP A 116 -5.70 3.83 -10.68
N TYR A 117 -4.57 4.09 -10.04
CA TYR A 117 -4.46 4.96 -8.86
C TYR A 117 -3.27 5.90 -9.04
N LEU A 118 -3.52 7.19 -8.85
CA LEU A 118 -2.46 8.19 -8.76
C LEU A 118 -2.64 8.99 -7.47
N VAL A 119 -1.60 8.96 -6.64
CA VAL A 119 -1.44 9.87 -5.51
C VAL A 119 -0.24 10.76 -5.79
N TRP A 120 -0.46 12.07 -5.84
CA TRP A 120 0.59 13.02 -6.15
C TRP A 120 0.42 14.31 -5.37
N LYS A 121 1.51 15.04 -5.17
CA LYS A 121 1.50 16.36 -4.55
C LYS A 121 1.33 17.41 -5.65
N ASP A 122 0.24 18.16 -5.58
CA ASP A 122 -0.02 19.26 -6.51
C ASP A 122 1.01 20.39 -6.28
N PRO A 123 1.78 20.80 -7.30
CA PRO A 123 2.77 21.86 -7.16
C PRO A 123 2.15 23.24 -6.91
N ALA A 124 0.88 23.46 -7.28
CA ALA A 124 0.23 24.75 -7.12
C ALA A 124 -0.26 24.96 -5.67
N GLY A 125 -1.04 24.03 -5.13
CA GLY A 125 -1.61 24.13 -3.77
C GLY A 125 -0.86 23.36 -2.69
N GLY A 126 0.07 22.48 -3.06
CA GLY A 126 0.78 21.59 -2.14
C GLY A 126 -0.05 20.43 -1.59
N ASN A 127 -1.33 20.35 -1.95
CA ASN A 127 -2.24 19.29 -1.52
C ASN A 127 -1.88 17.96 -2.16
N TRP A 128 -2.11 16.87 -1.45
CA TRP A 128 -1.94 15.53 -1.99
C TRP A 128 -3.26 15.10 -2.63
N TRP A 129 -3.28 14.91 -3.95
CA TRP A 129 -4.47 14.51 -4.67
C TRP A 129 -4.54 13.00 -4.84
N LEU A 130 -5.76 12.50 -4.87
CA LEU A 130 -6.09 11.13 -5.27
C LEU A 130 -6.87 11.15 -6.58
N GLN A 131 -6.39 10.40 -7.56
CA GLN A 131 -7.09 10.08 -8.79
C GLN A 131 -7.31 8.57 -8.87
N VAL A 132 -8.50 8.18 -9.31
CA VAL A 132 -8.89 6.78 -9.53
C VAL A 132 -9.45 6.68 -10.95
N GLN A 133 -8.93 5.76 -11.77
CA GLN A 133 -9.33 5.60 -13.17
C GLN A 133 -9.34 6.93 -13.94
N GLY A 134 -8.27 7.73 -13.81
CA GLY A 134 -8.17 9.05 -14.45
C GLY A 134 -9.09 10.15 -13.90
N ASN A 135 -9.92 9.89 -12.88
CA ASN A 135 -10.82 10.88 -12.29
C ASN A 135 -10.31 11.38 -10.94
N ASN A 136 -10.22 12.70 -10.77
CA ASN A 136 -9.87 13.30 -9.47
C ASN A 136 -10.99 12.97 -8.47
N VAL A 137 -10.64 12.25 -7.41
CA VAL A 137 -11.59 11.82 -6.36
C VAL A 137 -11.67 12.86 -5.25
N GLY A 138 -10.53 13.42 -4.87
CA GLY A 138 -10.39 14.36 -3.77
C GLY A 138 -8.93 14.56 -3.39
N TYR A 139 -8.69 15.25 -2.28
CA TYR A 139 -7.34 15.56 -1.82
C TYR A 139 -7.20 15.59 -0.30
N TRP A 140 -5.99 15.33 0.18
CA TRP A 140 -5.55 15.63 1.53
C TRP A 140 -4.92 17.02 1.58
N PRO A 141 -5.45 17.95 2.40
CA PRO A 141 -4.86 19.28 2.54
C PRO A 141 -3.41 19.20 3.03
N SER A 142 -2.51 19.98 2.45
CA SER A 142 -1.08 19.98 2.82
C SER A 142 -0.85 20.25 4.32
N SER A 143 -1.72 21.07 4.93
CA SER A 143 -1.67 21.49 6.33
C SER A 143 -1.89 20.38 7.35
N ILE A 144 -2.42 19.21 6.94
CA ILE A 144 -2.61 18.09 7.86
C ILE A 144 -1.32 17.27 8.06
N PHE A 145 -0.30 17.48 7.21
CA PHE A 145 0.98 16.81 7.29
C PHE A 145 2.00 17.67 8.02
N THR A 146 2.98 17.02 8.64
CA THR A 146 4.16 17.73 9.18
C THR A 146 5.28 17.74 8.15
N LEU A 147 5.84 16.57 7.84
CA LEU A 147 7.02 16.44 6.98
C LEU A 147 6.69 16.61 5.49
N LEU A 148 5.53 16.12 5.05
CA LEU A 148 5.08 16.21 3.66
C LEU A 148 4.43 17.55 3.30
N GLN A 149 4.24 18.46 4.26
CA GLN A 149 3.64 19.77 3.97
C GLN A 149 4.53 20.57 3.02
N THR A 150 5.82 20.71 3.35
CA THR A 150 6.82 21.42 2.52
C THR A 150 7.81 20.46 1.86
N GLY A 151 7.97 19.25 2.40
CA GLY A 151 8.90 18.25 1.88
C GLY A 151 8.38 17.43 0.72
N VAL A 152 9.24 16.52 0.25
CA VAL A 152 8.93 15.45 -0.70
C VAL A 152 8.80 14.12 0.04
N ALA A 153 8.25 13.10 -0.63
CA ALA A 153 8.30 11.74 -0.11
C ALA A 153 9.72 11.17 -0.28
N ASP A 154 10.26 10.57 0.78
CA ASP A 154 11.60 9.94 0.74
C ASP A 154 11.54 8.52 0.15
N SER A 155 10.35 7.92 0.16
CA SER A 155 10.09 6.59 -0.38
C SER A 155 8.64 6.48 -0.81
N VAL A 156 8.41 5.69 -1.86
CA VAL A 156 7.08 5.27 -2.32
C VAL A 156 7.09 3.76 -2.38
N GLU A 157 5.96 3.16 -2.03
CA GLU A 157 5.81 1.71 -1.90
C GLU A 157 4.56 1.24 -2.61
N TRP A 158 4.67 0.09 -3.27
CA TRP A 158 3.57 -0.65 -3.90
C TRP A 158 3.61 -2.08 -3.41
N GLY A 159 2.45 -2.70 -3.24
CA GLY A 159 2.34 -4.08 -2.78
C GLY A 159 1.04 -4.33 -2.03
N GLY A 160 1.06 -5.35 -1.17
CA GLY A 160 -0.07 -5.74 -0.35
C GLY A 160 0.30 -5.82 1.12
N GLU A 161 -0.65 -5.53 1.99
CA GLU A 161 -0.50 -5.67 3.43
C GLU A 161 -1.55 -6.63 3.96
N VAL A 162 -1.12 -7.62 4.72
CA VAL A 162 -2.02 -8.51 5.46
C VAL A 162 -1.67 -8.37 6.92
N ASN A 163 -2.69 -8.38 7.75
CA ASN A 163 -2.50 -8.86 9.10
C ASN A 163 -3.75 -9.50 9.61
N SER A 164 -3.46 -10.63 10.17
CA SER A 164 -4.32 -11.40 11.00
C SER A 164 -3.45 -11.85 12.17
N PRO A 165 -4.03 -12.06 13.35
CA PRO A 165 -3.29 -12.53 14.51
C PRO A 165 -2.49 -13.82 14.25
N GLN A 166 -2.95 -14.64 13.31
CA GLN A 166 -2.35 -15.93 12.98
C GLN A 166 -1.62 -15.95 11.64
N ILE A 167 -1.65 -14.84 10.87
CA ILE A 167 -1.01 -14.72 9.55
C ILE A 167 -1.52 -15.81 8.57
N THR A 168 -2.71 -16.37 8.80
CA THR A 168 -3.32 -17.44 7.97
C THR A 168 -4.19 -16.90 6.84
N THR A 169 -4.33 -15.57 6.75
CA THR A 169 -5.22 -14.93 5.78
C THR A 169 -4.55 -14.83 4.43
N PRO A 170 -5.19 -15.25 3.33
CA PRO A 170 -4.61 -15.10 2.01
C PRO A 170 -4.44 -13.62 1.65
N MET A 171 -3.35 -13.30 0.95
CA MET A 171 -3.15 -12.00 0.33
C MET A 171 -3.53 -12.07 -1.15
N GLY A 172 -4.32 -11.09 -1.61
CA GLY A 172 -4.72 -11.03 -3.01
C GLY A 172 -5.56 -12.25 -3.38
N SER A 173 -5.12 -13.01 -4.37
CA SER A 173 -5.76 -14.27 -4.76
C SER A 173 -5.49 -15.44 -3.81
N GLY A 174 -4.57 -15.29 -2.85
CA GLY A 174 -4.09 -16.39 -2.02
C GLY A 174 -3.02 -17.27 -2.68
N HIS A 175 -2.57 -16.88 -3.87
CA HIS A 175 -1.54 -17.60 -4.62
C HIS A 175 -0.23 -16.81 -4.68
N PHE A 176 0.86 -17.54 -4.91
CA PHE A 176 2.19 -16.97 -4.98
C PHE A 176 2.44 -16.23 -6.32
N PRO A 177 3.32 -15.22 -6.33
CA PRO A 177 3.56 -14.36 -7.49
C PRO A 177 4.08 -15.09 -8.74
N GLU A 178 4.72 -16.24 -8.57
CA GLU A 178 5.27 -17.08 -9.63
C GLU A 178 4.20 -17.57 -10.61
N GLU A 179 2.92 -17.59 -10.20
CA GLU A 179 1.81 -17.98 -11.07
C GLU A 179 1.43 -16.93 -12.12
N GLY A 180 1.87 -15.68 -11.96
CA GLY A 180 1.77 -14.63 -12.97
C GLY A 180 0.34 -14.17 -13.33
N PHE A 181 0.22 -13.55 -14.51
CA PHE A 181 -1.04 -12.96 -15.00
C PHE A 181 -2.17 -14.01 -15.08
N GLY A 182 -3.38 -13.58 -14.75
CA GLY A 182 -4.56 -14.42 -14.61
C GLY A 182 -4.72 -15.06 -13.22
N LYS A 183 -3.65 -15.12 -12.41
CA LYS A 183 -3.64 -15.88 -11.14
C LYS A 183 -3.12 -15.10 -9.95
N ALA A 184 -1.95 -14.49 -10.08
CA ALA A 184 -1.35 -13.66 -9.05
C ALA A 184 -1.94 -12.24 -9.05
N THR A 185 -1.88 -11.59 -7.89
CA THR A 185 -2.17 -10.14 -7.80
C THR A 185 -0.97 -9.37 -8.30
N TYR A 186 -1.20 -8.24 -8.99
CA TYR A 186 -0.14 -7.42 -9.52
C TYR A 186 -0.42 -5.93 -9.43
N SER A 187 0.66 -5.15 -9.53
CA SER A 187 0.63 -3.75 -9.89
C SER A 187 1.54 -3.59 -11.10
N ARG A 188 1.03 -2.97 -12.17
CA ARG A 188 1.79 -2.75 -13.42
C ARG A 188 1.75 -1.29 -13.82
N ALA A 189 2.57 -0.94 -14.80
CA ALA A 189 2.79 0.44 -15.24
C ALA A 189 3.16 1.35 -14.07
N ILE A 190 3.96 0.82 -13.12
CA ILE A 190 4.36 1.55 -11.93
C ILE A 190 5.19 2.77 -12.34
N GLN A 191 4.81 3.92 -11.82
CA GLN A 191 5.46 5.20 -12.07
C GLN A 191 5.55 6.01 -10.76
N VAL A 192 6.50 6.95 -10.75
CA VAL A 192 6.66 7.97 -9.72
C VAL A 192 6.49 9.35 -10.34
N VAL A 193 5.98 10.29 -9.55
CA VAL A 193 5.94 11.70 -9.93
C VAL A 193 7.25 12.35 -9.47
N ASP A 194 8.03 12.89 -10.41
CA ASP A 194 9.27 13.58 -10.12
C ASP A 194 9.06 15.02 -9.62
N SER A 195 10.15 15.69 -9.24
CA SER A 195 10.12 17.08 -8.74
C SER A 195 9.66 18.10 -9.79
N SER A 196 9.68 17.74 -11.08
CA SER A 196 9.16 18.54 -12.18
C SER A 196 7.70 18.19 -12.51
N ASN A 197 7.04 17.43 -11.63
CA ASN A 197 5.66 16.97 -11.74
C ASN A 197 5.40 16.08 -12.98
N ASN A 198 6.39 15.29 -13.39
CA ASN A 198 6.25 14.33 -14.49
C ASN A 198 6.22 12.89 -13.98
N LEU A 199 5.40 12.05 -14.63
CA LEU A 199 5.42 10.61 -14.42
C LEU A 199 6.66 10.00 -15.07
N LYS A 200 7.40 9.20 -14.29
CA LYS A 200 8.59 8.48 -14.72
C LYS A 200 8.56 7.04 -14.19
N PRO A 201 9.13 6.07 -14.92
CA PRO A 201 9.38 4.75 -14.34
C PRO A 201 10.23 4.87 -13.07
N PRO A 202 10.00 4.06 -12.03
CA PRO A 202 10.83 4.07 -10.83
C PRO A 202 12.24 3.56 -11.16
N ASN A 203 13.25 4.14 -10.50
CA ASN A 203 14.62 3.65 -10.54
C ASN A 203 14.93 2.93 -9.23
N GLY A 204 15.61 1.78 -9.26
CA GLY A 204 16.06 1.09 -8.05
C GLY A 204 14.95 0.48 -7.18
N VAL A 205 14.05 -0.33 -7.78
CA VAL A 205 13.00 -1.06 -7.05
C VAL A 205 13.61 -2.18 -6.19
N GLY A 206 13.54 -2.04 -4.86
CA GLY A 206 13.85 -3.08 -3.88
C GLY A 206 12.61 -3.89 -3.50
N LEU A 207 12.80 -5.17 -3.18
CA LEU A 207 11.73 -6.09 -2.77
C LEU A 207 11.78 -6.37 -1.26
N ILE A 208 10.62 -6.32 -0.59
CA ILE A 208 10.50 -6.64 0.84
C ILE A 208 9.39 -7.67 1.04
N ALA A 209 9.81 -8.88 1.36
CA ALA A 209 8.96 -9.97 1.82
C ALA A 209 9.53 -10.52 3.14
N PRO A 210 9.02 -10.08 4.31
CA PRO A 210 9.54 -10.54 5.59
C PRO A 210 9.29 -12.04 5.87
N LEU A 211 8.25 -12.60 5.25
CA LEU A 211 7.82 -14.00 5.39
C LEU A 211 7.60 -14.61 3.98
N PRO A 212 8.66 -14.81 3.17
CA PRO A 212 8.54 -15.20 1.77
C PRO A 212 7.85 -16.55 1.57
N SER A 213 7.90 -17.45 2.56
CA SER A 213 7.19 -18.73 2.54
C SER A 213 5.67 -18.61 2.77
N CYS A 214 5.18 -17.44 3.16
CA CYS A 214 3.76 -17.18 3.42
C CYS A 214 3.20 -16.17 2.42
N TYR A 215 3.96 -15.10 2.16
CA TYR A 215 3.68 -14.11 1.14
C TYR A 215 4.97 -13.70 0.46
N ASN A 216 4.97 -13.67 -0.86
CA ASN A 216 6.15 -13.32 -1.64
C ASN A 216 5.83 -12.18 -2.63
N VAL A 217 6.88 -11.58 -3.17
CA VAL A 217 6.80 -10.56 -4.22
C VAL A 217 7.89 -10.81 -5.24
N MET A 218 7.57 -10.62 -6.52
CA MET A 218 8.50 -10.65 -7.63
C MET A 218 8.33 -9.38 -8.47
N THR A 219 9.43 -8.89 -9.02
CA THR A 219 9.43 -7.74 -9.93
C THR A 219 9.72 -8.18 -11.35
N GLY A 220 9.22 -7.41 -12.31
CA GLY A 220 9.59 -7.50 -13.71
C GLY A 220 9.53 -6.14 -14.37
N SER A 221 10.08 -6.08 -15.58
CA SER A 221 9.97 -4.88 -16.42
C SER A 221 9.80 -5.26 -17.88
N SER A 222 9.01 -4.47 -18.59
CA SER A 222 8.83 -4.60 -20.03
C SER A 222 8.83 -3.22 -20.67
N SER A 223 9.77 -2.97 -21.58
CA SER A 223 9.86 -1.73 -22.34
C SER A 223 9.03 -1.75 -23.63
N THR A 224 8.51 -2.91 -24.03
CA THR A 224 7.78 -3.11 -25.29
C THR A 224 6.28 -3.30 -25.10
N THR A 225 5.82 -3.48 -23.86
CA THR A 225 4.40 -3.64 -23.51
C THR A 225 3.95 -2.55 -22.56
N SER A 226 2.64 -2.38 -22.42
CA SER A 226 2.02 -1.47 -21.43
C SER A 226 2.23 -1.91 -19.97
N TRP A 227 3.00 -2.97 -19.72
CA TRP A 227 3.30 -3.43 -18.36
C TRP A 227 4.33 -2.54 -17.65
N GLY A 228 5.24 -1.89 -18.40
CA GLY A 228 6.28 -1.05 -17.80
C GLY A 228 7.04 -1.79 -16.70
N THR A 229 7.32 -1.11 -15.59
CA THR A 229 7.74 -1.75 -14.34
C THR A 229 6.53 -2.32 -13.61
N TYR A 230 6.62 -3.56 -13.14
CA TYR A 230 5.52 -4.23 -12.46
C TYR A 230 6.00 -5.15 -11.34
N ILE A 231 5.07 -5.45 -10.42
CA ILE A 231 5.25 -6.48 -9.39
C ILE A 231 4.09 -7.47 -9.45
N TYR A 232 4.40 -8.73 -9.18
CA TYR A 232 3.42 -9.72 -8.73
C TYR A 232 3.63 -9.94 -7.24
N TYR A 233 2.56 -10.07 -6.48
CA TYR A 233 2.62 -10.34 -5.04
C TYR A 233 1.39 -11.12 -4.57
N GLY A 234 1.54 -11.79 -3.44
CA GLY A 234 0.46 -12.57 -2.85
C GLY A 234 0.98 -13.73 -2.03
N GLY A 235 0.06 -14.57 -1.59
CA GLY A 235 0.37 -15.84 -0.93
C GLY A 235 -0.79 -16.34 -0.07
N PRO A 236 -0.79 -17.64 0.28
CA PRO A 236 -1.90 -18.28 0.96
C PRO A 236 -2.00 -17.92 2.45
N GLY A 237 -1.01 -17.23 3.00
CA GLY A 237 -0.80 -17.11 4.43
C GLY A 237 0.09 -18.22 4.97
N CYS A 238 0.53 -18.06 6.22
CA CYS A 238 1.38 -19.03 6.87
C CYS A 238 0.56 -20.27 7.26
N PRO A 239 0.97 -21.49 6.85
CA PRO A 239 0.35 -22.71 7.34
C PRO A 239 0.42 -22.76 8.87
N GLN A 240 -0.68 -23.06 9.55
CA GLN A 240 -0.60 -23.45 10.95
C GLN A 240 0.24 -24.74 11.01
N LYS A 241 1.28 -24.78 11.85
CA LYS A 241 1.91 -26.05 12.17
C LYS A 241 0.81 -26.95 12.73
N LEU A 242 0.46 -28.01 12.01
CA LEU A 242 -0.24 -29.13 12.60
C LEU A 242 0.68 -29.64 13.71
N SER A 243 0.32 -29.39 14.97
CA SER A 243 0.95 -30.07 16.09
C SER A 243 0.59 -31.54 15.95
N ASN A 244 1.56 -32.35 15.49
CA ASN A 244 1.53 -33.79 15.70
C ASN A 244 1.57 -34.10 17.20
#